data_AF-A0A1N7FHJ8-F1
#
_entry.id   AF-A0A1N7FHJ8-F1
#
_cell.length_a   1.000
_cell.length_b   1.000
_cell.length_c   1.000
_cell.angle_alpha   90.00
_cell.angle_beta   90.00
_cell.angle_gamma   90.00
#
_symmetry.space_group_name_H-M   'P 1'
#
loop_
_entity.id
_entity.type
_entity.pdbx_description
1 polymer ?
#
loop_
_entity_poly.entity_id
_entity_poly.type
_entity_poly.pdbx_seq_one_letter_code
_entity_poly.pdbx_strand_id
1 'polypeptide(L)'
;MTILFVCCLIGIFVKKIIPVGVPNIAWISIAAIFAALPFMPMADYVIAATDKLGLLPLITPALAYAGIAISKSEVSLFKQSGVKIMIIALLTFTGTYLGSVIIADALL
;
A
#
# COMPACT_ATOMS: atom_id res chain seq x y z
N MET A 1 -12.57 -2.86 -14.10
CA MET A 1 -12.96 -1.79 -13.16
C MET A 1 -13.99 -2.26 -12.13
N THR A 2 -15.09 -2.91 -12.53
CA THR A 2 -16.15 -3.37 -11.60
C THR A 2 -15.65 -4.31 -10.49
N ILE A 3 -14.73 -5.22 -10.81
CA ILE A 3 -14.14 -6.16 -9.84
C ILE A 3 -13.46 -5.40 -8.69
N LEU A 4 -12.57 -4.45 -9.01
CA LEU A 4 -11.87 -3.64 -8.01
C LEU A 4 -12.84 -2.79 -7.19
N PHE A 5 -13.89 -2.26 -7.81
CA PHE A 5 -14.93 -1.52 -7.10
C PHE A 5 -15.65 -2.39 -6.07
N VAL A 6 -15.99 -3.63 -6.41
CA VAL A 6 -16.58 -4.60 -5.48
C VAL A 6 -15.60 -4.94 -4.34
N CYS A 7 -14.32 -5.15 -4.64
CA CYS A 7 -13.30 -5.35 -3.60
C CYS A 7 -13.19 -4.15 -2.65
N CYS A 8 -13.28 -2.93 -3.17
CA CYS A 8 -13.32 -1.71 -2.34
C CYS A 8 -14.55 -1.69 -1.41
N LEU A 9 -15.74 -2.00 -1.93
CA LEU A 9 -16.96 -2.06 -1.13
C LEU A 9 -16.86 -3.10 -0.02
N ILE A 10 -16.38 -4.31 -0.35
CA ILE A 10 -16.17 -5.39 0.63
C ILE A 10 -15.18 -4.93 1.70
N GLY A 11 -14.01 -4.41 1.31
CA GLY A 11 -12.98 -3.98 2.28
C GLY A 11 -13.47 -2.88 3.24
N ILE A 12 -14.25 -1.92 2.75
CA ILE A 12 -14.86 -0.88 3.58
C ILE A 12 -15.91 -1.48 4.52
N PHE A 13 -16.74 -2.40 4.03
CA PHE A 13 -17.77 -3.05 4.83
C PHE A 13 -17.16 -3.92 5.94
N VAL A 14 -16.11 -4.69 5.62
CA VAL A 14 -15.37 -5.51 6.58
C VAL A 14 -14.76 -4.65 7.68
N LYS A 15 -14.15 -3.50 7.35
CA LYS A 15 -13.64 -2.58 8.38
C LYS A 15 -14.74 -2.07 9.31
N LYS A 16 -15.96 -1.84 8.80
CA LYS A 16 -17.07 -1.37 9.65
C LYS A 16 -17.50 -2.42 10.67
N ILE A 17 -17.32 -3.71 10.36
CA ILE A 17 -17.66 -4.83 11.24
C ILE A 17 -16.53 -5.14 12.22
N ILE A 18 -15.27 -5.03 11.78
CA ILE A 18 -14.09 -5.39 12.56
C ILE A 18 -13.47 -4.12 13.17
N PRO A 19 -13.58 -3.90 14.50
CA PRO A 19 -13.10 -2.67 15.17
C PRO A 19 -11.58 -2.71 15.42
N VAL A 20 -10.81 -3.07 14.40
CA VAL A 20 -9.35 -3.07 14.45
C VAL A 20 -8.85 -1.79 13.79
N GLY A 21 -7.86 -1.12 14.39
CA GLY A 21 -7.28 0.17 13.94
C GLY A 21 -6.53 0.13 12.60
N VAL A 22 -6.78 -0.89 11.78
CA VAL A 22 -6.16 -1.10 10.47
C VAL A 22 -6.82 -0.17 9.43
N PRO A 23 -6.03 0.53 8.59
CA PRO A 23 -6.55 1.40 7.53
C PRO A 23 -7.45 0.67 6.53
N ASN A 24 -8.39 1.39 5.90
CA ASN A 24 -9.31 0.80 4.90
C ASN A 24 -8.54 0.09 3.78
N ILE A 25 -7.42 0.68 3.35
CA ILE A 25 -6.66 0.17 2.21
C ILE A 25 -6.12 -1.24 2.45
N ALA A 26 -5.76 -1.59 3.69
CA ALA A 26 -5.31 -2.93 4.02
C ALA A 26 -6.43 -3.96 3.88
N TRP A 27 -7.65 -3.64 4.35
CA TRP A 27 -8.81 -4.51 4.18
C TRP A 27 -9.20 -4.70 2.71
N ILE A 28 -9.09 -3.64 1.91
CA ILE A 28 -9.33 -3.70 0.47
C ILE A 28 -8.27 -4.60 -0.21
N SER A 29 -7.00 -4.48 0.15
CA SER A 29 -5.93 -5.34 -0.36
C SER A 29 -6.17 -6.80 -0.02
N ILE A 30 -6.58 -7.11 1.22
CA ILE A 30 -6.90 -8.49 1.62
C ILE A 30 -8.06 -9.04 0.77
N ALA A 31 -9.12 -8.27 0.56
CA ALA A 31 -10.24 -8.69 -0.27
C ALA A 31 -9.83 -8.93 -1.74
N ALA A 32 -8.96 -8.08 -2.29
CA ALA A 32 -8.44 -8.23 -3.64
C ALA A 32 -7.52 -9.46 -3.78
N ILE A 33 -6.61 -9.67 -2.82
CA ILE A 33 -5.73 -10.85 -2.77
C ILE A 33 -6.56 -12.12 -2.69
N PHE A 34 -7.58 -12.15 -1.81
CA PHE A 34 -8.44 -13.31 -1.64
C PHE A 34 -9.20 -13.67 -2.93
N ALA A 35 -9.66 -12.66 -3.67
CA ALA A 35 -10.31 -12.86 -4.96
C ALA A 35 -9.36 -13.35 -6.07
N ALA A 36 -8.05 -13.13 -5.93
CA ALA A 36 -7.02 -13.53 -6.88
C ALA A 36 -6.28 -14.83 -6.49
N LEU A 37 -6.63 -15.47 -5.36
CA LEU A 37 -5.99 -16.71 -4.93
C LEU A 37 -6.31 -17.85 -5.91
N PRO A 38 -5.36 -18.76 -6.21
CA PRO A 38 -5.50 -19.77 -7.26
C PRO A 38 -6.60 -20.80 -7.00
N PHE A 39 -7.08 -20.92 -5.76
CA PHE A 39 -8.20 -21.81 -5.43
C PHE A 39 -9.58 -21.18 -5.66
N MET A 40 -9.66 -19.88 -5.95
CA MET A 40 -10.95 -19.23 -6.17
C MET A 40 -11.44 -19.44 -7.60
N PRO A 41 -12.73 -19.75 -7.80
CA PRO A 41 -13.29 -20.06 -9.13
C PRO A 41 -13.24 -18.87 -10.08
N MET A 42 -13.04 -17.64 -9.54
CA MET A 42 -12.94 -16.42 -10.34
C MET A 42 -11.51 -15.91 -10.53
N ALA A 43 -10.49 -16.62 -10.05
CA ALA A 43 -9.11 -16.13 -10.02
C ALA A 43 -8.57 -15.74 -11.41
N ASP A 44 -8.73 -16.62 -12.41
CA ASP A 44 -8.22 -16.37 -13.77
C ASP A 44 -8.81 -15.12 -14.42
N TYR A 45 -10.10 -14.88 -14.20
CA TYR A 45 -10.78 -13.68 -14.71
C TYR A 45 -10.33 -12.43 -13.99
N VAL A 46 -10.18 -12.48 -12.66
CA VAL A 46 -9.70 -11.36 -11.86
C VAL A 46 -8.30 -10.97 -12.32
N ILE A 47 -7.39 -11.95 -12.42
CA ILE A 47 -6.01 -11.75 -12.84
C ILE A 47 -5.97 -11.17 -14.27
N ALA A 48 -6.63 -11.81 -15.24
CA ALA A 48 -6.65 -11.34 -16.63
C ALA A 48 -7.30 -9.95 -16.81
N ALA A 49 -8.27 -9.59 -15.95
CA ALA A 49 -8.89 -8.27 -15.97
C ALA A 49 -8.01 -7.19 -15.31
N THR A 50 -7.24 -7.55 -14.27
CA THR A 50 -6.32 -6.63 -13.59
C THR A 50 -5.00 -6.45 -14.34
N ASP A 51 -4.53 -7.45 -15.08
CA ASP A 51 -3.27 -7.39 -15.83
C ASP A 51 -3.31 -6.35 -16.96
N LYS A 52 -4.51 -6.08 -17.48
CA LYS A 52 -4.77 -4.98 -18.44
C LYS A 52 -4.57 -3.60 -17.82
N LEU A 53 -4.42 -3.51 -16.50
CA LEU A 53 -4.17 -2.26 -15.81
C LEU A 53 -2.67 -2.04 -15.69
N GLY A 54 -2.17 -1.00 -16.34
CA GLY A 54 -0.84 -0.49 -16.05
C GLY A 54 -0.81 0.09 -14.63
N LEU A 55 -0.55 -0.74 -13.62
CA LEU A 55 -0.46 -0.33 -12.22
C LEU A 55 0.62 0.75 -12.05
N LEU A 56 1.77 0.57 -12.72
CA LEU A 56 2.87 1.53 -12.70
C LEU A 56 2.43 2.93 -13.20
N PRO A 57 1.81 3.07 -14.39
CA PRO A 57 1.20 4.33 -14.83
C PRO A 57 0.18 4.94 -13.88
N LEU A 58 -0.59 4.12 -13.15
CA LEU A 58 -1.63 4.60 -12.23
C LEU A 58 -1.04 5.19 -10.94
N ILE A 59 0.11 4.67 -10.49
CA ILE A 59 0.77 5.09 -9.26
C ILE A 59 1.28 6.53 -9.37
N THR A 60 1.80 6.94 -10.52
CA THR A 60 2.38 8.27 -10.74
C THR A 60 1.41 9.43 -10.43
N PRO A 61 0.21 9.51 -11.05
CA PRO A 61 -0.74 10.58 -10.72
C PRO A 61 -1.23 10.49 -9.28
N ALA A 62 -1.46 9.28 -8.75
CA ALA A 62 -1.90 9.11 -7.36
C ALA A 62 -0.89 9.67 -6.35
N LEU A 63 0.40 9.35 -6.53
CA LEU A 63 1.48 9.88 -5.69
C LEU A 63 1.67 11.39 -5.88
N ALA A 64 1.53 11.90 -7.10
CA ALA A 64 1.61 13.34 -7.36
C ALA A 64 0.51 14.10 -6.62
N TYR A 65 -0.74 13.66 -6.69
CA TYR A 65 -1.85 14.29 -5.97
C TYR A 65 -1.69 14.17 -4.45
N ALA A 66 -1.28 13.00 -3.95
CA ALA A 66 -1.01 12.81 -2.53
C ALA A 66 0.09 13.75 -2.03
N GLY A 67 1.19 13.87 -2.78
CA GLY A 67 2.30 14.78 -2.48
C GLY A 67 1.89 16.24 -2.49
N ILE A 68 1.10 16.67 -3.48
CA ILE A 68 0.56 18.04 -3.53
C ILE A 68 -0.35 18.30 -2.31
N ALA A 69 -1.20 17.35 -1.93
CA ALA A 69 -2.14 17.50 -0.82
C ALA A 69 -1.45 17.72 0.53
N ILE A 70 -0.30 17.08 0.78
CA ILE A 70 0.46 17.21 2.04
C ILE A 70 1.64 18.19 1.96
N SER A 71 1.89 18.77 0.78
CA SER A 71 3.09 19.58 0.52
C SER A 71 3.30 20.73 1.52
N LYS A 72 2.23 21.45 1.91
CA LYS A 72 2.34 22.58 2.85
C LYS A 72 2.84 22.14 4.23
N SER A 73 2.28 21.06 4.79
CA SER A 73 2.69 20.55 6.10
C SER A 73 4.12 20.04 6.07
N GLU A 74 4.47 19.24 5.05
CA GLU A 74 5.82 18.68 4.90
C GLU A 74 6.89 19.76 4.72
N VAL A 75 6.63 20.77 3.89
CA VAL A 75 7.57 21.90 3.69
C VAL A 75 7.76 22.70 4.97
N SER A 76 6.71 22.88 5.78
CA SER A 76 6.83 23.57 7.07
C SER A 76 7.66 22.77 8.08
N LEU A 77 7.49 21.44 8.09
CA LEU A 77 8.24 20.52 8.96
C LEU A 77 9.72 20.49 8.56
N PHE A 78 10.00 20.43 7.26
CA PHE A 78 11.35 20.39 6.72
C PHE A 78 12.12 21.68 7.02
N LYS A 79 11.47 22.85 6.94
CA LYS A 79 12.09 24.12 7.34
C LYS A 79 12.53 24.16 8.80
N GLN A 80 11.79 23.49 9.69
CA GLN A 80 12.11 23.47 11.11
C GLN A 80 13.12 22.37 11.48
N SER A 81 13.05 21.20 10.83
CA SER A 81 13.75 19.99 11.28
C SER A 81 14.39 19.15 10.16
N GLY A 82 14.62 19.71 8.97
CA GLY A 82 15.05 18.96 7.78
C GLY A 82 16.26 18.05 7.97
N VAL A 83 17.31 18.52 8.65
CA VAL A 83 18.51 17.71 8.92
C VAL A 83 18.20 16.50 9.80
N LYS A 84 17.35 16.67 10.82
CA LYS A 84 16.92 15.57 11.70
C LYS A 84 16.08 14.55 10.94
N ILE A 85 15.17 15.03 10.08
CA ILE A 85 14.32 14.18 9.24
C ILE A 85 15.19 13.33 8.29
N MET A 86 16.20 13.92 7.65
CA MET A 86 17.12 13.21 6.77
C MET A 86 17.87 12.07 7.49
N ILE A 87 18.41 12.36 8.68
CA ILE A 87 19.12 11.34 9.47
C ILE A 87 18.18 10.21 9.90
N ILE A 88 16.97 10.56 10.38
CA ILE A 88 15.97 9.56 10.78
C ILE A 88 15.60 8.69 9.56
N ALA A 89 15.34 9.29 8.40
CA ALA A 89 15.01 8.55 7.19
C ALA A 89 16.12 7.57 6.78
N LEU A 90 17.39 8.01 6.78
CA LEU A 90 18.54 7.15 6.49
C LEU A 90 18.64 5.98 7.46
N LEU A 91 18.52 6.24 8.77
CA LEU A 91 18.58 5.20 9.79
C LEU A 91 17.41 4.21 9.67
N THR A 92 16.19 4.70 9.43
CA THR A 92 14.99 3.86 9.27
C THR A 92 15.08 2.98 8.01
N PHE A 93 15.45 3.55 6.85
CA PHE A 93 15.60 2.75 5.63
C PHE A 93 16.73 1.73 5.74
N THR A 94 17.87 2.13 6.31
CA THR A 94 18.99 1.21 6.51
C THR A 94 18.63 0.10 7.51
N GLY A 95 17.98 0.44 8.62
CA GLY A 95 17.56 -0.52 9.64
C GLY A 95 16.51 -1.51 9.14
N THR A 96 15.50 -1.04 8.39
CA THR A 96 14.48 -1.93 7.80
C THR A 96 15.06 -2.88 6.76
N TYR A 97 15.99 -2.39 5.93
CA TYR A 97 16.70 -3.22 4.97
C TYR A 97 17.58 -4.26 5.66
N LEU A 98 18.45 -3.84 6.59
CA LEU A 98 19.31 -4.76 7.35
C LEU A 98 18.51 -5.81 8.11
N GLY A 99 17.43 -5.41 8.80
CA GLY A 99 16.56 -6.36 9.49
C GLY A 99 15.95 -7.40 8.54
N SER A 100 15.52 -6.97 7.35
CA SER A 100 14.98 -7.87 6.33
C SER A 100 16.05 -8.84 5.81
N VAL A 101 17.28 -8.35 5.59
CA VAL A 101 18.42 -9.18 5.17
C VAL A 101 18.80 -10.22 6.23
N ILE A 102 18.87 -9.82 7.50
CA ILE A 102 19.20 -10.74 8.61
C ILE A 102 18.16 -11.87 8.71
N ILE A 103 16.86 -11.55 8.61
CA ILE A 103 15.80 -12.57 8.63
C ILE A 103 15.89 -13.49 7.41
N ALA A 104 16.15 -12.93 6.23
CA ALA A 104 16.31 -13.72 5.01
C ALA A 104 17.50 -14.68 5.09
N ASP A 105 18.63 -14.22 5.64
CA ASP A 105 19.85 -15.02 5.82
C ASP A 105 19.69 -16.10 6.90
N ALA A 106 18.92 -15.81 7.97
CA ALA A 106 18.64 -16.77 9.03
C ALA A 106 17.63 -17.88 8.65
N LEU A 107 16.81 -17.66 7.61
CA LEU A 107 15.82 -18.60 7.10
C LEU A 107 16.28 -19.38 5.86
N LEU A 108 17.46 -19.04 5.32
CA LEU A 108 18.14 -19.79 4.25
C LEU A 108 18.77 -21.09 4.79
#